data_AF-A0A939XG93-F1
#
_entry.id   AF-A0A939XG93-F1
#
_cell.length_a   1.000
_cell.length_b   1.000
_cell.length_c   1.000
_cell.angle_alpha   90.00
_cell.angle_beta   90.00
_cell.angle_gamma   90.00
#
_symmetry.space_group_name_H-M   'P 1'
#
loop_
_entity.id
_entity.type
_entity.pdbx_description
1 polymer ?
#
loop_
_entity_poly.entity_id
_entity_poly.type
_entity_poly.pdbx_seq_one_letter_code
_entity_poly.pdbx_strand_id
1 'polypeptide(L)'
;IRFAFIPTTLLSQVDAAIGGKTGVNFESLKNMIGVIRQPDFTYICPDVLATLPARDFRSGAAEMLKTFIIEDGGNYEKAVKLLSEIAGASISDINAKQPAVKACMSIPGSGTKQSSGESDMGTSDLNAKLPAGEVKTSMPDGNAKQPAGLACSNISAHQQELQELISAAAAVKAGIVSRDQFENGERRKLNLGHTFAHAIEWKARETGSDITHGEAVAIGIIQAAKLTDSKLAAKLKEDFTKAGLPTELPFPLEDLAAAMLKDKKAEGGKVHFVLIRTIGDVYTEDMTVAEAIARL
;
A
#
# COMPACT_ATOMS: atom_id res chain seq x y z
N ILE A 1 15.06 22.27 7.67
CA ILE A 1 16.43 21.76 7.38
C ILE A 1 16.49 21.20 5.98
N ARG A 2 17.70 21.09 5.40
CA ARG A 2 17.94 20.34 4.16
C ARG A 2 17.99 18.85 4.48
N PHE A 3 17.54 18.00 3.57
CA PHE A 3 17.50 16.54 3.76
C PHE A 3 17.56 15.82 2.41
N ALA A 4 17.86 14.53 2.44
CA ALA A 4 17.90 13.65 1.28
C ALA A 4 17.26 12.31 1.59
N PHE A 5 16.82 11.58 0.57
CA PHE A 5 16.31 10.21 0.72
C PHE A 5 17.32 9.18 0.18
N ILE A 6 17.48 8.08 0.93
CA ILE A 6 18.20 6.87 0.52
C ILE A 6 17.22 5.69 0.62
N PRO A 7 16.33 5.51 -0.37
CA PRO A 7 15.29 4.48 -0.33
C PRO A 7 15.85 3.05 -0.39
N THR A 8 15.51 2.24 0.60
CA THR A 8 15.98 0.84 0.74
C THR A 8 14.94 -0.22 0.37
N THR A 9 13.73 0.19 0.00
CA THR A 9 12.66 -0.70 -0.47
C THR A 9 12.30 -0.38 -1.91
N LEU A 10 11.84 -1.37 -2.67
CA LEU A 10 11.42 -1.15 -4.06
C LEU A 10 10.31 -0.10 -4.13
N LEU A 11 9.34 -0.16 -3.22
CA LEU A 11 8.26 0.82 -3.09
C LEU A 11 8.80 2.25 -2.93
N SER A 12 9.79 2.43 -2.07
CA SER A 12 10.36 3.76 -1.83
C SER A 12 11.16 4.26 -3.04
N GLN A 13 11.85 3.36 -3.74
CA GLN A 13 12.65 3.68 -4.94
C GLN A 13 11.79 4.11 -6.13
N VAL A 14 10.61 3.50 -6.33
CA VAL A 14 9.72 3.82 -7.47
C VAL A 14 8.61 4.80 -7.11
N ASP A 15 8.31 4.97 -5.82
CA ASP A 15 7.18 5.77 -5.37
C ASP A 15 7.53 6.70 -4.18
N ALA A 16 7.63 6.20 -2.96
CA ALA A 16 7.52 7.05 -1.76
C ALA A 16 8.63 8.12 -1.60
N ALA A 17 9.85 7.87 -2.08
CA ALA A 17 10.95 8.84 -2.01
C ALA A 17 10.90 9.92 -3.10
N ILE A 18 9.87 9.91 -3.96
CA ILE A 18 9.72 10.80 -5.11
C ILE A 18 8.50 11.71 -4.92
N GLY A 19 8.74 13.01 -5.02
CA GLY A 19 7.71 14.04 -5.05
C GLY A 19 7.32 14.67 -3.72
N GLY A 20 8.14 14.45 -2.68
CA GLY A 20 8.21 15.30 -1.48
C GLY A 20 6.98 15.30 -0.58
N LYS A 21 6.00 14.42 -0.81
CA LYS A 21 4.81 14.28 0.03
C LYS A 21 5.21 13.48 1.26
N THR A 22 5.27 14.13 2.41
CA THR A 22 5.57 13.50 3.70
C THR A 22 4.35 13.63 4.59
N GLY A 23 4.04 12.58 5.34
CA GLY A 23 2.88 12.54 6.23
C GLY A 23 3.11 11.58 7.38
N VAL A 24 2.36 11.78 8.45
CA VAL A 24 2.31 10.88 9.61
C VAL A 24 0.89 10.40 9.83
N ASN A 25 0.77 9.21 10.41
CA ASN A 25 -0.51 8.73 10.92
C ASN A 25 -0.79 9.39 12.26
N PHE A 26 -2.03 9.80 12.47
CA PHE A 26 -2.49 10.35 13.73
C PHE A 26 -3.85 9.75 14.08
N GLU A 27 -3.89 8.94 15.14
CA GLU A 27 -5.07 8.15 15.51
C GLU A 27 -5.59 7.33 14.32
N SER A 28 -6.85 7.54 13.92
CA SER A 28 -7.47 6.88 12.77
C SER A 28 -7.14 7.54 11.42
N LEU A 29 -6.42 8.66 11.41
CA LEU A 29 -6.10 9.41 10.20
C LEU A 29 -4.78 8.93 9.60
N LYS A 30 -4.83 8.39 8.37
CA LYS A 30 -3.65 7.97 7.62
C LYS A 30 -3.13 9.14 6.79
N ASN A 31 -1.86 9.53 6.99
CA ASN A 31 -1.17 10.56 6.18
C ASN A 31 -1.88 11.93 6.05
N MET A 32 -2.80 12.28 6.95
CA MET A 32 -3.56 13.54 6.90
C MET A 32 -2.77 14.74 7.44
N ILE A 33 -1.75 14.49 8.27
CA ILE A 33 -0.88 15.52 8.83
C ILE A 33 0.48 15.39 8.14
N GLY A 34 0.91 16.43 7.42
CA GLY A 34 2.10 16.34 6.58
C GLY A 34 2.47 17.62 5.87
N VAL A 35 3.56 17.57 5.11
CA VAL A 35 4.03 18.67 4.26
C VAL A 35 4.46 18.16 2.89
N ILE A 36 4.32 19.00 1.88
CA ILE A 36 4.95 18.79 0.57
C ILE A 36 6.26 19.59 0.57
N ARG A 37 7.39 18.88 0.71
CA ARG A 37 8.74 19.45 0.72
C ARG A 37 9.68 18.55 -0.07
N GLN A 38 10.32 19.10 -1.11
CA GLN A 38 11.29 18.33 -1.89
C GLN A 38 12.58 18.09 -1.10
N PRO A 39 13.19 16.90 -1.22
CA PRO A 39 14.55 16.67 -0.76
C PRO A 39 15.56 17.45 -1.62
N ASP A 40 16.77 17.67 -1.10
CA ASP A 40 17.89 18.19 -1.90
C ASP A 40 18.25 17.19 -3.02
N PHE A 41 18.18 15.88 -2.73
CA PHE A 41 18.30 14.79 -3.70
C PHE A 41 17.71 13.48 -3.16
N THR A 42 17.42 12.54 -4.07
CA THR A 42 17.10 11.14 -3.76
C THR A 42 18.14 10.25 -4.42
N TYR A 43 18.82 9.40 -3.64
CA TYR A 43 19.83 8.47 -4.14
C TYR A 43 19.28 7.05 -4.21
N ILE A 44 18.97 6.58 -5.42
CA ILE A 44 18.40 5.25 -5.66
C ILE A 44 19.53 4.25 -5.91
N CYS A 45 19.62 3.22 -5.06
CA CYS A 45 20.58 2.13 -5.18
C CYS A 45 19.83 0.79 -5.15
N PRO A 46 19.62 0.13 -6.31
CA PRO A 46 18.88 -1.13 -6.37
C PRO A 46 19.58 -2.30 -5.66
N ASP A 47 20.89 -2.25 -5.44
CA ASP A 47 21.68 -3.32 -4.82
C ASP A 47 21.16 -3.75 -3.45
N VAL A 48 20.64 -2.80 -2.67
CA VAL A 48 20.07 -3.07 -1.33
C VAL A 48 18.82 -3.96 -1.40
N LEU A 49 18.14 -4.01 -2.56
CA LEU A 49 16.96 -4.84 -2.78
C LEU A 49 17.30 -6.33 -2.76
N ALA A 50 18.56 -6.71 -3.03
CA ALA A 50 19.00 -8.10 -2.91
C ALA A 50 18.85 -8.65 -1.49
N THR A 51 18.74 -7.80 -0.47
CA THR A 51 18.51 -8.20 0.93
C THR A 51 17.09 -7.95 1.42
N LEU A 52 16.23 -7.38 0.58
CA LEU A 52 14.86 -7.01 0.94
C LEU A 52 14.00 -8.28 1.06
N PRO A 53 13.15 -8.42 2.11
CA PRO A 53 12.20 -9.52 2.19
C PRO A 53 11.31 -9.59 0.95
N ALA A 54 11.07 -10.80 0.43
CA ALA A 54 10.31 -11.01 -0.80
C ALA A 54 8.92 -10.35 -0.77
N ARG A 55 8.27 -10.33 0.39
CA ARG A 55 6.97 -9.67 0.57
C ARG A 55 7.06 -8.16 0.38
N ASP A 56 8.08 -7.51 0.91
CA ASP A 56 8.29 -6.07 0.76
C ASP A 56 8.70 -5.70 -0.68
N PHE A 57 9.47 -6.58 -1.33
CA PHE A 57 9.75 -6.46 -2.77
C PHE A 57 8.46 -6.49 -3.59
N ARG A 58 7.60 -7.49 -3.36
CA ARG A 58 6.28 -7.59 -4.01
C ARG A 58 5.41 -6.37 -3.74
N SER A 59 5.40 -5.87 -2.50
CA SER A 59 4.68 -4.63 -2.19
C SER A 59 5.17 -3.44 -3.04
N GLY A 60 6.47 -3.35 -3.36
CA GLY A 60 6.98 -2.33 -4.26
C GLY A 60 6.68 -2.60 -5.75
N ALA A 61 6.62 -3.86 -6.15
CA ALA A 61 6.31 -4.25 -7.53
C ALA A 61 4.92 -3.77 -7.97
N ALA A 62 3.95 -3.75 -7.06
CA ALA A 62 2.62 -3.21 -7.33
C ALA A 62 2.65 -1.73 -7.76
N GLU A 63 3.47 -0.90 -7.09
CA GLU A 63 3.61 0.52 -7.42
C GLU A 63 4.37 0.75 -8.74
N MET A 64 5.34 -0.11 -9.04
CA MET A 64 6.02 -0.10 -10.34
C MET A 64 5.04 -0.39 -11.47
N LEU A 65 4.24 -1.46 -11.35
CA LEU A 65 3.21 -1.80 -12.35
C LEU A 65 2.14 -0.72 -12.46
N LYS A 66 1.68 -0.16 -11.33
CA LYS A 66 0.78 1.00 -11.30
C LYS A 66 1.32 2.13 -12.17
N THR A 67 2.60 2.46 -11.99
CA THR A 67 3.27 3.55 -12.71
C THR A 67 3.25 3.31 -14.22
N PHE A 68 3.55 2.09 -14.67
CA PHE A 68 3.51 1.76 -16.10
C PHE A 68 2.10 1.58 -16.67
N ILE A 69 1.09 1.31 -15.84
CA ILE A 69 -0.31 1.38 -16.27
C ILE A 69 -0.72 2.85 -16.49
N ILE A 70 -0.21 3.78 -15.69
CA ILE A 70 -0.48 5.22 -15.82
C ILE A 70 0.23 5.78 -17.05
N GLU A 71 1.52 5.49 -17.22
CA GLU A 71 2.36 5.94 -18.33
C GLU A 71 3.40 4.85 -18.63
N ASP A 72 3.17 4.11 -19.72
CA ASP A 72 3.89 2.86 -20.01
C ASP A 72 5.32 3.09 -20.52
N GLY A 73 5.46 3.89 -21.59
CA GLY A 73 6.75 4.06 -22.27
C GLY A 73 7.36 2.75 -22.79
N GLY A 74 6.55 1.70 -22.99
CA GLY A 74 7.00 0.36 -23.39
C GLY A 74 7.66 -0.44 -22.27
N ASN A 75 7.32 -0.19 -21.00
CA ASN A 75 7.96 -0.81 -19.84
C ASN A 75 7.05 -1.78 -19.08
N TYR A 76 5.72 -1.69 -19.21
CA TYR A 76 4.76 -2.52 -18.51
C TYR A 76 5.01 -4.01 -18.76
N GLU A 77 5.04 -4.45 -20.02
CA GLU A 77 5.24 -5.87 -20.36
C GLU A 77 6.64 -6.36 -19.96
N LYS A 78 7.66 -5.48 -20.03
CA LYS A 78 9.01 -5.79 -19.55
C LYS A 78 9.02 -6.01 -18.03
N ALA A 79 8.31 -5.16 -17.29
CA ALA A 79 8.18 -5.25 -15.85
C ALA A 79 7.41 -6.50 -15.44
N VAL A 80 6.28 -6.82 -16.08
CA VAL A 80 5.52 -8.06 -15.81
C VAL A 80 6.40 -9.28 -16.06
N LYS A 81 7.11 -9.33 -17.19
CA LYS A 81 8.03 -10.43 -17.51
C LYS A 81 9.11 -10.58 -16.44
N LEU A 82 9.82 -9.50 -16.12
CA LEU A 82 10.90 -9.53 -15.14
C LEU A 82 10.40 -9.95 -13.76
N LEU A 83 9.30 -9.35 -13.29
CA LEU A 83 8.71 -9.67 -12.00
C LEU A 83 8.22 -11.13 -11.96
N SER A 84 7.73 -11.66 -13.08
CA SER A 84 7.37 -13.08 -13.21
C SER A 84 8.58 -14.00 -13.12
N GLU A 85 9.73 -13.62 -13.65
CA GLU A 85 10.98 -14.39 -13.54
C GLU A 85 11.50 -14.39 -12.09
N ILE A 86 11.49 -13.22 -11.44
CA ILE A 86 11.86 -13.06 -10.03
C ILE A 86 10.90 -13.84 -9.11
N ALA A 87 9.59 -13.78 -9.38
CA ALA A 87 8.56 -14.48 -8.59
C ALA A 87 8.54 -15.99 -8.88
N GLY A 88 8.76 -16.41 -10.12
CA GLY A 88 8.71 -17.80 -10.59
C GLY A 88 9.68 -18.72 -9.86
N ALA A 89 10.86 -18.19 -9.51
CA ALA A 89 11.82 -18.91 -8.69
C ALA A 89 11.49 -18.87 -7.17
N SER A 90 10.32 -18.34 -6.78
CA SER A 90 9.71 -18.42 -5.44
C SER A 90 8.34 -19.14 -5.43
N ILE A 91 7.79 -19.55 -6.59
CA ILE A 91 6.44 -20.15 -6.70
C ILE A 91 6.32 -21.50 -5.96
N SER A 92 7.42 -22.16 -5.61
CA SER A 92 7.38 -23.34 -4.73
C SER A 92 6.79 -23.07 -3.34
N ASP A 93 6.78 -21.81 -2.88
CA ASP A 93 6.39 -21.45 -1.50
C ASP A 93 5.03 -20.74 -1.38
N ILE A 94 4.42 -20.33 -2.50
CA ILE A 94 3.21 -19.47 -2.49
C ILE A 94 1.94 -20.26 -2.16
N ASN A 95 1.87 -21.55 -2.51
CA ASN A 95 0.68 -22.37 -2.23
C ASN A 95 0.50 -22.75 -0.75
N ALA A 96 1.41 -22.36 0.15
CA ALA A 96 1.37 -22.76 1.56
C ALA A 96 0.92 -21.66 2.55
N LYS A 97 0.76 -20.39 2.14
CA LYS A 97 0.54 -19.28 3.08
C LYS A 97 -0.43 -18.18 2.62
N GLN A 98 -1.60 -18.54 2.10
CA GLN A 98 -2.77 -17.68 2.25
C GLN A 98 -3.59 -18.18 3.43
N PRO A 99 -3.65 -17.47 4.58
CA PRO A 99 -4.57 -17.86 5.63
C PRO A 99 -5.98 -17.53 5.15
N ALA A 100 -6.77 -18.57 4.87
CA ALA A 100 -8.21 -18.45 4.80
C ALA A 100 -8.69 -17.80 6.10
N VAL A 101 -9.24 -16.58 6.01
CA VAL A 101 -9.86 -15.90 7.15
C VAL A 101 -11.03 -16.78 7.57
N LYS A 102 -10.83 -17.56 8.63
CA LYS A 102 -11.87 -18.43 9.19
C LYS A 102 -12.96 -17.52 9.73
N ALA A 103 -14.15 -17.64 9.13
CA ALA A 103 -15.36 -16.96 9.57
C ALA A 103 -15.48 -17.04 11.10
N CYS A 104 -15.53 -15.88 11.76
CA CYS A 104 -15.71 -15.80 13.20
C CYS A 104 -17.15 -16.25 13.51
N MET A 105 -17.30 -17.53 13.88
CA MET A 105 -18.52 -18.06 14.45
C MET A 105 -18.64 -17.59 15.90
N SER A 106 -19.70 -16.84 16.19
CA SER A 106 -20.16 -16.50 17.53
C SER A 106 -20.53 -17.76 18.33
N ILE A 107 -20.11 -17.81 19.60
CA ILE A 107 -20.60 -18.79 20.59
C ILE A 107 -21.19 -18.00 21.78
N PRO A 108 -22.37 -18.36 22.30
CA PRO A 108 -23.08 -17.61 23.34
C PRO A 108 -22.80 -18.11 24.78
N GLY A 109 -23.12 -17.25 25.75
CA GLY A 109 -23.28 -17.57 27.18
C GLY A 109 -22.53 -16.55 28.06
N SER A 110 -23.02 -16.06 29.18
CA SER A 110 -24.26 -16.27 29.94
C SER A 110 -24.24 -15.18 31.02
N GLY A 111 -25.37 -14.51 31.28
CA GLY A 111 -25.44 -13.42 32.24
C GLY A 111 -25.16 -13.81 33.70
N THR A 112 -24.89 -12.83 34.56
CA THR A 112 -25.87 -12.35 35.56
C THR A 112 -25.34 -11.22 36.46
N LYS A 113 -26.27 -10.29 36.75
CA LYS A 113 -26.52 -9.50 37.98
C LYS A 113 -25.65 -8.27 38.35
N GLN A 114 -26.31 -7.11 38.21
CA GLN A 114 -26.55 -6.03 39.19
C GLN A 114 -25.69 -5.96 40.47
N SER A 115 -25.19 -4.75 40.79
CA SER A 115 -25.79 -3.91 41.84
C SER A 115 -25.18 -2.49 41.89
N SER A 116 -26.01 -1.56 42.34
CA SER A 116 -25.83 -0.13 42.56
C SER A 116 -25.14 0.19 43.89
N GLY A 117 -24.44 1.33 43.97
CA GLY A 117 -24.00 1.95 45.22
C GLY A 117 -23.33 3.31 44.99
N GLU A 118 -23.93 4.37 45.53
CA GLU A 118 -23.47 5.78 45.52
C GLU A 118 -22.41 6.08 46.60
N SER A 119 -21.91 7.34 46.57
CA SER A 119 -21.11 8.10 47.55
C SER A 119 -19.60 7.87 47.50
N ASP A 120 -18.69 8.84 47.72
CA ASP A 120 -18.79 10.19 48.27
C ASP A 120 -17.55 11.01 47.85
N MET A 121 -17.61 12.33 48.09
CA MET A 121 -16.55 13.31 47.87
C MET A 121 -15.33 13.12 48.78
N GLY A 122 -14.14 13.49 48.26
CA GLY A 122 -12.92 13.60 49.06
C GLY A 122 -11.85 14.44 48.37
N THR A 123 -11.72 15.69 48.78
CA THR A 123 -10.65 16.63 48.44
C THR A 123 -9.31 16.23 49.05
N SER A 124 -8.20 16.34 48.31
CA SER A 124 -6.99 17.05 48.74
C SER A 124 -5.86 16.92 47.72
N ASP A 125 -5.26 18.06 47.41
CA ASP A 125 -3.94 18.22 46.80
C ASP A 125 -2.89 17.32 47.47
N LEU A 126 -1.90 16.86 46.71
CA LEU A 126 -0.49 16.93 47.10
C LEU A 126 0.41 16.58 45.90
N ASN A 127 1.22 17.56 45.50
CA ASN A 127 2.38 17.46 44.62
C ASN A 127 3.20 16.17 44.86
N ALA A 128 3.31 15.31 43.84
CA ALA A 128 4.29 14.23 43.81
C ALA A 128 5.06 14.27 42.48
N LYS A 129 6.35 14.57 42.61
CA LYS A 129 7.39 14.47 41.57
C LYS A 129 7.29 13.14 40.83
N LEU A 130 7.20 13.20 39.50
CA LEU A 130 7.45 12.06 38.63
C LEU A 130 8.92 11.59 38.83
N PRO A 131 9.18 10.31 39.12
CA PRO A 131 10.55 9.81 39.15
C PRO A 131 11.10 9.73 37.73
N ALA A 132 12.35 10.16 37.55
CA ALA A 132 13.14 9.90 36.36
C ALA A 132 13.34 8.38 36.23
N GLY A 133 12.55 7.74 35.37
CA GLY A 133 12.75 6.36 34.97
C GLY A 133 13.86 6.27 33.95
N GLU A 134 15.00 5.72 34.34
CA GLU A 134 16.04 5.26 33.43
C GLU A 134 15.43 4.28 32.42
N VAL A 135 15.37 4.65 31.14
CA VAL A 135 15.08 3.72 30.06
C VAL A 135 16.32 2.84 29.88
N LYS A 136 16.33 1.67 30.53
CA LYS A 136 17.25 0.59 30.19
C LYS A 136 16.89 0.09 28.79
N THR A 137 17.60 0.57 27.78
CA THR A 137 17.63 -0.05 26.46
C THR A 137 18.47 -1.32 26.55
N SER A 138 17.88 -2.43 26.99
CA SER A 138 18.45 -3.75 26.70
C SER A 138 18.15 -4.07 25.25
N MET A 139 19.14 -3.80 24.38
CA MET A 139 19.21 -4.39 23.04
C MET A 139 19.14 -5.91 23.18
N PRO A 140 18.24 -6.62 22.48
CA PRO A 140 18.42 -8.05 22.30
C PRO A 140 19.57 -8.24 21.31
N ASP A 141 20.71 -8.73 21.80
CA ASP A 141 21.71 -9.41 20.97
C ASP A 141 21.02 -10.58 20.27
N GLY A 142 20.73 -10.37 18.99
CA GLY A 142 20.00 -11.31 18.14
C GLY A 142 20.67 -11.38 16.78
N ASN A 143 21.91 -11.85 16.78
CA ASN A 143 22.63 -12.28 15.57
C ASN A 143 21.90 -13.49 14.96
N ALA A 144 20.82 -13.23 14.21
CA ALA A 144 20.18 -14.20 13.34
C ALA A 144 20.44 -13.76 11.91
N LYS A 145 21.57 -14.21 11.34
CA LYS A 145 21.71 -14.32 9.89
C LYS A 145 20.57 -15.22 9.39
N GLN A 146 19.46 -14.64 8.96
CA GLN A 146 18.52 -15.36 8.11
C GLN A 146 19.30 -15.80 6.86
N PRO A 147 19.20 -17.06 6.44
CA PRO A 147 19.85 -17.49 5.21
C PRO A 147 19.27 -16.67 4.06
N ALA A 148 20.15 -16.14 3.20
CA ALA A 148 19.76 -15.47 1.97
C ALA A 148 18.84 -16.42 1.19
N GLY A 149 17.54 -16.14 1.22
CA GLY A 149 16.53 -17.00 0.61
C GLY A 149 16.63 -16.97 -0.91
N LEU A 150 15.99 -17.94 -1.56
CA LEU A 150 15.93 -18.10 -3.01
C LEU A 150 15.53 -16.80 -3.75
N ALA A 151 14.76 -15.91 -3.11
CA ALA A 151 14.41 -14.59 -3.64
C ALA A 151 15.62 -13.62 -3.79
N CYS A 152 16.58 -13.65 -2.86
CA CYS A 152 17.78 -12.78 -2.90
C CYS A 152 18.67 -13.10 -4.11
N SER A 153 18.82 -14.39 -4.46
CA SER A 153 19.64 -14.80 -5.61
C SER A 153 19.04 -14.37 -6.94
N ASN A 154 17.70 -14.33 -7.07
CA ASN A 154 17.05 -13.98 -8.33
C ASN A 154 17.02 -12.48 -8.57
N ILE A 155 16.79 -11.67 -7.53
CA ILE A 155 16.88 -10.19 -7.64
C ILE A 155 18.28 -9.80 -8.11
N SER A 156 19.32 -10.43 -7.55
CA SER A 156 20.70 -10.17 -7.93
C SER A 156 21.00 -10.57 -9.39
N ALA A 157 20.39 -11.65 -9.89
CA ALA A 157 20.56 -12.11 -11.27
C ALA A 157 19.98 -11.12 -12.30
N HIS A 158 18.97 -10.35 -11.91
CA HIS A 158 18.26 -9.40 -12.77
C HIS A 158 18.54 -7.93 -12.43
N GLN A 159 19.63 -7.66 -11.72
CA GLN A 159 19.92 -6.35 -11.14
C GLN A 159 19.92 -5.20 -12.16
N GLN A 160 20.48 -5.43 -13.35
CA GLN A 160 20.55 -4.42 -14.41
C GLN A 160 19.16 -4.07 -14.97
N GLU A 161 18.38 -5.08 -15.34
CA GLU A 161 17.02 -4.92 -15.89
C GLU A 161 16.09 -4.26 -14.86
N LEU A 162 16.23 -4.66 -13.59
CA LEU A 162 15.49 -4.07 -12.49
C LEU A 162 15.86 -2.59 -12.29
N GLN A 163 17.16 -2.25 -12.36
CA GLN A 163 17.62 -0.86 -12.27
C GLN A 163 17.05 0.01 -13.39
N GLU A 164 17.00 -0.49 -14.62
CA GLU A 164 16.43 0.23 -15.77
C GLU A 164 14.94 0.52 -15.54
N LEU A 165 14.17 -0.46 -15.06
CA LEU A 165 12.74 -0.29 -14.77
C LEU A 165 12.48 0.62 -13.56
N ILE A 166 13.31 0.54 -12.51
CA ILE A 166 13.22 1.46 -11.36
C ILE A 166 13.47 2.90 -11.83
N SER A 167 14.50 3.10 -12.66
CA SER A 167 14.81 4.42 -13.23
C SER A 167 13.65 4.95 -14.08
N ALA A 168 13.06 4.11 -14.93
CA ALA A 168 11.92 4.46 -15.76
C ALA A 168 10.68 4.84 -14.92
N ALA A 169 10.32 4.03 -13.92
CA ALA A 169 9.20 4.33 -13.03
C ALA A 169 9.42 5.61 -12.22
N ALA A 170 10.64 5.79 -11.69
CA ALA A 170 11.03 7.00 -10.98
C ALA A 170 10.92 8.25 -11.88
N ALA A 171 11.35 8.16 -13.13
CA ALA A 171 11.26 9.23 -14.11
C ALA A 171 9.81 9.61 -14.45
N VAL A 172 8.92 8.62 -14.64
CA VAL A 172 7.48 8.86 -14.85
C VAL A 172 6.89 9.62 -13.66
N LYS A 173 7.11 9.13 -12.44
CA LYS A 173 6.57 9.78 -11.24
C LYS A 173 7.14 11.20 -11.07
N ALA A 174 8.44 11.38 -11.25
CA ALA A 174 9.08 12.69 -11.20
C ALA A 174 8.50 13.64 -12.26
N GLY A 175 8.25 13.15 -13.47
CA GLY A 175 7.59 13.88 -14.55
C GLY A 175 6.20 14.37 -14.16
N ILE A 176 5.33 13.47 -13.68
CA ILE A 176 3.97 13.82 -13.24
C ILE A 176 4.01 14.82 -12.08
N VAL A 177 4.87 14.60 -11.07
CA VAL A 177 5.03 15.51 -9.93
C VAL A 177 5.53 16.89 -10.37
N SER A 178 6.45 16.95 -11.34
CA SER A 178 6.99 18.22 -11.83
C SER A 178 5.93 19.07 -12.53
N ARG A 179 4.95 18.43 -13.17
CA ARG A 179 3.81 19.09 -13.84
C ARG A 179 2.71 19.48 -12.85
N ASP A 180 2.54 18.72 -11.76
CA ASP A 180 1.51 18.98 -10.75
C ASP A 180 1.97 18.62 -9.33
N GLN A 181 2.78 19.49 -8.71
CA GLN A 181 3.33 19.22 -7.38
C GLN A 181 2.28 19.13 -6.28
N PHE A 182 1.14 19.82 -6.40
CA PHE A 182 0.16 19.94 -5.31
C PHE A 182 -1.09 19.08 -5.51
N GLU A 183 -1.11 18.20 -6.53
CA GLU A 183 -2.22 17.25 -6.77
C GLU A 183 -3.54 17.93 -7.18
N ASN A 184 -3.44 19.02 -7.95
CA ASN A 184 -4.59 19.78 -8.43
C ASN A 184 -5.20 19.22 -9.73
N GLY A 185 -4.54 18.28 -10.40
CA GLY A 185 -4.99 17.70 -11.66
C GLY A 185 -4.27 16.39 -11.97
N GLU A 186 -3.24 16.46 -12.81
CA GLU A 186 -2.55 15.29 -13.36
C GLU A 186 -2.00 14.33 -12.28
N ARG A 187 -1.45 14.86 -11.17
CA ARG A 187 -0.86 14.03 -10.11
C ARG A 187 -1.89 13.16 -9.40
N ARG A 188 -3.19 13.46 -9.52
CA ARG A 188 -4.27 12.56 -9.04
C ARG A 188 -4.22 11.20 -9.70
N LYS A 189 -3.71 11.08 -10.94
CA LYS A 189 -3.54 9.80 -11.64
C LYS A 189 -2.65 8.82 -10.88
N LEU A 190 -1.70 9.31 -10.06
CA LEU A 190 -0.87 8.46 -9.20
C LEU A 190 -1.65 7.70 -8.13
N ASN A 191 -2.89 8.11 -7.87
CA ASN A 191 -3.82 7.43 -6.96
C ASN A 191 -4.59 6.28 -7.65
N LEU A 192 -4.14 5.79 -8.82
CA LEU A 192 -4.69 4.59 -9.45
C LEU A 192 -4.75 3.42 -8.45
N GLY A 193 -5.92 2.80 -8.32
CA GLY A 193 -6.19 1.73 -7.36
C GLY A 193 -6.34 2.15 -5.90
N HIS A 194 -5.97 3.39 -5.53
CA HIS A 194 -5.87 3.78 -4.12
C HIS A 194 -7.22 3.94 -3.42
N THR A 195 -8.31 4.26 -4.14
CA THR A 195 -9.65 4.31 -3.56
C THR A 195 -10.05 2.96 -2.95
N PHE A 196 -9.81 1.87 -3.67
CA PHE A 196 -10.02 0.51 -3.17
C PHE A 196 -8.94 0.10 -2.18
N ALA A 197 -7.68 0.44 -2.44
CA ALA A 197 -6.56 0.07 -1.57
C ALA A 197 -6.73 0.63 -0.15
N HIS A 198 -7.09 1.90 0.00
CA HIS A 198 -7.30 2.51 1.32
C HIS A 198 -8.46 1.85 2.06
N ALA A 199 -9.53 1.46 1.36
CA ALA A 199 -10.64 0.72 1.94
C ALA A 199 -10.21 -0.67 2.43
N ILE A 200 -9.41 -1.39 1.63
CA ILE A 200 -8.83 -2.69 1.99
C ILE A 200 -7.91 -2.55 3.21
N GLU A 201 -7.00 -1.59 3.22
CA GLU A 201 -6.10 -1.34 4.35
C GLU A 201 -6.85 -0.94 5.62
N TRP A 202 -7.93 -0.17 5.48
CA TRP A 202 -8.79 0.19 6.61
C TRP A 202 -9.43 -1.05 7.23
N LYS A 203 -10.06 -1.90 6.39
CA LYS A 203 -10.65 -3.15 6.85
C LYS A 203 -9.61 -4.10 7.43
N ALA A 204 -8.42 -4.18 6.83
CA ALA A 204 -7.33 -5.00 7.32
C ALA A 204 -6.89 -4.59 8.73
N ARG A 205 -6.78 -3.29 9.03
CA ARG A 205 -6.50 -2.80 10.39
C ARG A 205 -7.62 -3.12 11.36
N GLU A 206 -8.88 -3.00 10.93
CA GLU A 206 -10.05 -3.31 11.75
C GLU A 206 -10.12 -4.79 12.13
N THR A 207 -9.75 -5.69 11.21
CA THR A 207 -9.80 -7.15 11.41
C THR A 207 -8.50 -7.76 11.90
N GLY A 208 -7.42 -6.98 11.97
CA GLY A 208 -6.07 -7.49 12.27
C GLY A 208 -5.47 -8.34 11.14
N SER A 209 -5.97 -8.20 9.91
CA SER A 209 -5.44 -8.90 8.74
C SER A 209 -4.12 -8.28 8.30
N ASP A 210 -3.13 -9.11 8.02
CA ASP A 210 -1.82 -8.68 7.57
C ASP A 210 -1.80 -8.47 6.04
N ILE A 211 -2.04 -7.24 5.60
CA ILE A 211 -2.04 -6.82 4.18
C ILE A 211 -1.14 -5.59 4.05
N THR A 212 -0.14 -5.67 3.17
CA THR A 212 0.75 -4.55 2.85
C THR A 212 0.04 -3.52 1.96
N HIS A 213 0.61 -2.31 1.90
CA HIS A 213 0.13 -1.26 1.01
C HIS A 213 0.08 -1.70 -0.46
N GLY A 214 1.17 -2.29 -0.96
CA GLY A 214 1.25 -2.73 -2.36
C GLY A 214 0.30 -3.87 -2.69
N GLU A 215 0.07 -4.81 -1.76
CA GLU A 215 -0.94 -5.86 -1.92
C GLU A 215 -2.34 -5.26 -2.07
N ALA A 216 -2.68 -4.26 -1.25
CA ALA A 216 -3.96 -3.54 -1.36
C ALA A 216 -4.08 -2.73 -2.66
N VAL A 217 -2.99 -2.07 -3.09
CA VAL A 217 -2.94 -1.33 -4.37
C VAL A 217 -3.10 -2.26 -5.56
N ALA A 218 -2.45 -3.43 -5.55
CA ALA A 218 -2.57 -4.43 -6.60
C ALA A 218 -4.02 -4.87 -6.82
N ILE A 219 -4.70 -5.23 -5.74
CA ILE A 219 -6.13 -5.61 -5.76
C ILE A 219 -6.98 -4.41 -6.19
N GLY A 220 -6.67 -3.21 -5.69
CA GLY A 220 -7.39 -2.00 -6.03
C GLY A 220 -7.32 -1.61 -7.51
N ILE A 221 -6.18 -1.83 -8.17
CA ILE A 221 -6.01 -1.63 -9.62
C ILE A 221 -6.94 -2.56 -10.41
N ILE A 222 -7.03 -3.82 -10.01
CA ILE A 222 -7.91 -4.80 -10.68
C ILE A 222 -9.38 -4.39 -10.53
N GLN A 223 -9.77 -3.90 -9.35
CA GLN A 223 -11.13 -3.37 -9.14
C GLN A 223 -11.39 -2.12 -9.98
N ALA A 224 -10.43 -1.19 -10.09
CA ALA A 224 -10.54 -0.04 -10.96
C ALA A 224 -10.66 -0.43 -12.44
N ALA A 225 -9.96 -1.48 -12.88
CA ALA A 225 -10.08 -2.01 -14.24
C ALA A 225 -11.46 -2.64 -14.51
N LYS A 226 -12.04 -3.34 -13.53
CA LYS A 226 -13.38 -3.93 -13.65
C LYS A 226 -14.47 -2.87 -13.87
N LEU A 227 -14.28 -1.65 -13.35
CA LEU A 227 -15.20 -0.53 -13.57
C LEU A 227 -15.24 -0.04 -15.03
N THR A 228 -14.24 -0.38 -15.85
CA THR A 228 -14.13 0.08 -17.23
C THR A 228 -14.19 -1.05 -18.26
N ASP A 229 -13.39 -2.09 -18.09
CA ASP A 229 -13.28 -3.19 -19.06
C ASP A 229 -12.90 -4.51 -18.35
N SER A 230 -13.83 -5.48 -18.40
CA SER A 230 -13.63 -6.81 -17.81
C SER A 230 -12.51 -7.63 -18.46
N LYS A 231 -12.22 -7.41 -19.75
CA LYS A 231 -11.11 -8.07 -20.45
C LYS A 231 -9.77 -7.52 -19.99
N LEU A 232 -9.67 -6.19 -19.87
CA LEU A 232 -8.49 -5.55 -19.31
C LEU A 232 -8.28 -6.00 -17.86
N ALA A 233 -9.33 -6.03 -17.04
CA ALA A 233 -9.26 -6.53 -15.68
C ALA A 233 -8.76 -7.98 -15.60
N ALA A 234 -9.22 -8.86 -16.50
CA ALA A 234 -8.75 -10.24 -16.57
C ALA A 234 -7.26 -10.32 -16.96
N LYS A 235 -6.80 -9.52 -17.93
CA LYS A 235 -5.38 -9.43 -18.30
C LYS A 235 -4.53 -8.95 -17.12
N LEU A 236 -4.90 -7.84 -16.48
CA LEU A 236 -4.16 -7.30 -15.33
C LEU A 236 -4.12 -8.30 -14.17
N LYS A 237 -5.23 -9.01 -13.92
CA LYS A 237 -5.27 -10.10 -12.93
C LYS A 237 -4.27 -11.20 -13.26
N GLU A 238 -4.19 -11.63 -14.51
CA GLU A 238 -3.22 -12.64 -14.94
C GLU A 238 -1.78 -12.15 -14.77
N ASP A 239 -1.47 -10.94 -15.24
CA ASP A 239 -0.14 -10.32 -15.16
C ASP A 239 0.33 -10.15 -13.71
N PHE A 240 -0.56 -9.67 -12.83
CA PHE A 240 -0.26 -9.44 -11.43
C PHE A 240 -0.06 -10.76 -10.70
N THR A 241 -0.84 -11.79 -11.03
CA THR A 241 -0.66 -13.14 -10.50
C THR A 241 0.71 -13.71 -10.92
N LYS A 242 1.12 -13.55 -12.18
CA LYS A 242 2.45 -13.95 -12.67
C LYS A 242 3.58 -13.22 -11.94
N ALA A 243 3.39 -11.93 -11.66
CA ALA A 243 4.31 -11.11 -10.86
C ALA A 243 4.30 -11.45 -9.35
N GLY A 244 3.51 -12.45 -8.91
CA GLY A 244 3.42 -12.90 -7.53
C GLY A 244 2.55 -12.02 -6.63
N LEU A 245 1.79 -11.08 -7.18
CA LEU A 245 0.91 -10.18 -6.43
C LEU A 245 -0.45 -10.83 -6.13
N PRO A 246 -1.09 -10.52 -4.99
CA PRO A 246 -2.46 -10.93 -4.75
C PRO A 246 -3.43 -10.18 -5.66
N THR A 247 -4.47 -10.88 -6.09
CA THR A 247 -5.45 -10.36 -7.04
C THR A 247 -6.90 -10.57 -6.62
N GLU A 248 -7.12 -11.34 -5.55
CA GLU A 248 -8.45 -11.60 -5.00
C GLU A 248 -8.82 -10.57 -3.94
N LEU A 249 -10.10 -10.20 -3.91
CA LEU A 249 -10.63 -9.33 -2.88
C LEU A 249 -10.53 -10.02 -1.51
N PRO A 250 -9.87 -9.40 -0.51
CA PRO A 250 -9.73 -9.99 0.82
C PRO A 250 -10.97 -9.78 1.69
N PHE A 251 -11.87 -8.86 1.30
CA PHE A 251 -13.09 -8.51 2.01
C PHE A 251 -14.26 -8.40 1.04
N PRO A 252 -15.50 -8.61 1.50
CA PRO A 252 -16.70 -8.38 0.70
C PRO A 252 -16.77 -6.92 0.20
N LEU A 253 -17.37 -6.73 -0.97
CA LEU A 253 -17.40 -5.43 -1.64
C LEU A 253 -18.23 -4.40 -0.86
N GLU A 254 -19.28 -4.86 -0.18
CA GLU A 254 -20.13 -4.06 0.72
C GLU A 254 -19.35 -3.45 1.89
N ASP A 255 -18.41 -4.19 2.47
CA ASP A 255 -17.56 -3.72 3.58
C ASP A 255 -16.57 -2.64 3.09
N LEU A 256 -16.04 -2.82 1.88
CA LEU A 256 -15.16 -1.85 1.25
C LEU A 256 -15.90 -0.56 0.90
N ALA A 257 -17.13 -0.67 0.40
CA ALA A 257 -17.98 0.49 0.09
C ALA A 257 -18.21 1.36 1.34
N ALA A 258 -18.50 0.75 2.48
CA ALA A 258 -18.65 1.46 3.75
C ALA A 258 -17.36 2.17 4.18
N ALA A 259 -16.20 1.55 3.96
CA ALA A 259 -14.90 2.14 4.27
C ALA A 259 -14.56 3.34 3.34
N MET A 260 -14.86 3.24 2.05
CA MET A 260 -14.64 4.35 1.08
C MET A 260 -15.42 5.62 1.45
N LEU A 261 -16.61 5.47 2.03
CA LEU A 261 -17.45 6.60 2.45
C LEU A 261 -16.92 7.34 3.68
N LYS A 262 -16.08 6.69 4.51
CA LYS A 262 -15.53 7.31 5.73
C LYS A 262 -14.48 8.38 5.42
N ASP A 263 -13.80 8.28 4.28
CA ASP A 263 -12.66 9.13 3.91
C ASP A 263 -13.08 10.50 3.33
N LYS A 264 -14.34 10.65 2.84
CA LYS A 264 -14.72 11.79 1.99
C LYS A 264 -16.10 12.40 2.25
N LYS A 265 -16.50 12.55 3.51
CA LYS A 265 -17.74 13.29 3.88
C LYS A 265 -17.73 14.79 3.46
N ALA A 266 -16.66 15.29 2.84
CA ALA A 266 -16.48 16.73 2.54
C ALA A 266 -16.89 17.17 1.11
N GLU A 267 -17.04 16.27 0.12
CA GLU A 267 -17.22 16.64 -1.31
C GLU A 267 -18.52 16.09 -1.92
N GLY A 268 -19.67 16.33 -1.27
CA GLY A 268 -20.98 15.99 -1.85
C GLY A 268 -21.22 14.49 -2.09
N GLY A 269 -20.46 13.62 -1.43
CA GLY A 269 -20.59 12.16 -1.52
C GLY A 269 -19.98 11.52 -2.78
N LYS A 270 -19.29 12.30 -3.62
CA LYS A 270 -18.57 11.78 -4.78
C LYS A 270 -17.10 11.53 -4.45
N VAL A 271 -16.52 10.55 -5.14
CA VAL A 271 -15.12 10.16 -5.01
C VAL A 271 -14.47 10.27 -6.39
N HIS A 272 -13.28 10.87 -6.43
CA HIS A 272 -12.41 10.84 -7.60
C HIS A 272 -11.86 9.42 -7.82
N PHE A 273 -12.43 8.65 -8.74
CA PHE A 273 -11.88 7.37 -9.16
C PHE A 273 -10.88 7.58 -10.29
N VAL A 274 -9.71 6.97 -10.18
CA VAL A 274 -8.75 6.89 -11.29
C VAL A 274 -8.99 5.57 -12.00
N LEU A 275 -9.37 5.66 -13.27
CA LEU A 275 -9.81 4.55 -14.11
C LEU A 275 -8.86 4.36 -15.29
N ILE A 276 -8.87 3.15 -15.85
CA ILE A 276 -7.94 2.74 -16.89
C ILE A 276 -8.70 2.67 -18.22
N ARG A 277 -8.24 3.41 -19.22
CA ARG A 277 -8.73 3.29 -20.60
C ARG A 277 -7.97 2.19 -21.34
N THR A 278 -6.64 2.23 -21.22
CA THR A 278 -5.71 1.19 -21.69
C THR A 278 -4.42 1.32 -20.87
N ILE A 279 -3.52 0.34 -20.97
CA ILE A 279 -2.18 0.47 -20.38
C ILE A 279 -1.49 1.69 -21.00
N GLY A 280 -1.00 2.60 -20.16
CA GLY A 280 -0.41 3.88 -20.53
C GLY A 280 -1.42 5.03 -20.71
N ASP A 281 -2.72 4.80 -20.45
CA ASP A 281 -3.73 5.86 -20.46
C ASP A 281 -4.78 5.68 -19.34
N VAL A 282 -4.74 6.59 -18.37
CA VAL A 282 -5.67 6.66 -17.24
C VAL A 282 -6.34 8.04 -17.15
N TYR A 283 -7.54 8.05 -16.61
CA TYR A 283 -8.36 9.25 -16.44
C TYR A 283 -9.05 9.27 -15.07
N THR A 284 -9.51 10.44 -14.63
CA THR A 284 -10.28 10.59 -13.40
C THR A 284 -11.76 10.73 -13.74
N GLU A 285 -12.61 10.01 -13.02
CA GLU A 285 -14.07 10.11 -13.12
C GLU A 285 -14.67 10.27 -11.71
N ASP A 286 -15.57 11.24 -11.56
CA ASP A 286 -16.24 11.52 -10.30
C ASP A 286 -17.53 10.71 -10.23
N MET A 287 -17.57 9.74 -9.32
CA MET A 287 -18.75 8.92 -9.08
C MET A 287 -18.94 8.70 -7.58
N THR A 288 -20.19 8.47 -7.19
CA THR A 288 -20.52 7.98 -5.87
C THR A 288 -20.01 6.55 -5.71
N VAL A 289 -19.78 6.13 -4.47
CA VAL A 289 -19.43 4.74 -4.18
C VAL A 289 -20.53 3.79 -4.66
N ALA A 290 -21.80 4.18 -4.53
CA ALA A 290 -22.93 3.37 -5.00
C ALA A 290 -22.91 3.15 -6.53
N GLU A 291 -22.62 4.19 -7.31
CA GLU A 291 -22.46 4.07 -8.77
C GLU A 291 -21.29 3.15 -9.14
N ALA A 292 -20.17 3.23 -8.40
CA ALA A 292 -19.02 2.36 -8.61
C ALA A 292 -19.37 0.89 -8.31
N ILE A 293 -20.02 0.61 -7.17
CA ILE A 293 -20.43 -0.75 -6.80
C ILE A 293 -21.41 -1.33 -7.81
N ALA A 294 -22.35 -0.54 -8.35
CA ALA A 294 -23.31 -1.02 -9.33
C ALA A 294 -22.69 -1.42 -10.69
N ARG A 295 -21.44 -1.04 -10.96
CA ARG A 295 -20.68 -1.45 -12.17
C ARG A 295 -19.89 -2.74 -11.98
N LEU A 296 -19.73 -3.23 -10.75
CA LEU A 296 -18.93 -4.42 -10.40
C LEU A 296 -19.80 -5.66 -10.23
#